data_AF-A0A7R9QVV5-F1
#
_entry.id   AF-A0A7R9QVV5-F1
#
_cell.length_a   1.000
_cell.length_b   1.000
_cell.length_c   1.000
_cell.angle_alpha   90.00
_cell.angle_beta   90.00
_cell.angle_gamma   90.00
#
_symmetry.space_group_name_H-M   'P 1'
#
loop_
_entity.id
_entity.type
_entity.pdbx_description
1 polymer ?
#
loop_
_entity_poly.entity_id
_entity_poly.type
_entity_poly.pdbx_seq_one_letter_code
_entity_poly.pdbx_strand_id
1 'polypeptide(L)'
;MSYQRHETHEEYDETNEEYEDNEHSPEEAEEPEDPNEDAIRLGISQTPFEELLKLSDKLGTKRYNETIVSKLSKNVVQNKRGRDGNQFKRANKNRPQEISSKKAVQQLREVFQTKKKTEIERRDPRFEEGSGRYSESVFNKTYDFLNDIRNKEMKELKKMLKKTKSDDKRQELQYLLQRMTNQRTSEQMKQKRKQLETNVRNKLSEEMGSTDKKSKTFVNKSTLKRFFGFFW
;
A
#
# COMPACT_ATOMS: atom_id res chain seq x y z
N MET A 1 -36.47 -31.08 30.69
CA MET A 1 -35.67 -30.86 31.91
C MET A 1 -35.35 -29.39 32.00
N SER A 2 -35.59 -28.78 33.16
CA SER A 2 -35.39 -27.36 33.46
C SER A 2 -34.71 -27.28 34.82
N TYR A 3 -33.70 -26.43 34.97
CA TYR A 3 -32.96 -26.29 36.23
C TYR A 3 -33.10 -24.89 36.82
N GLN A 4 -33.01 -24.84 38.14
CA GLN A 4 -33.41 -23.73 39.00
C GLN A 4 -32.44 -22.53 38.95
N ARG A 5 -32.94 -21.36 39.37
CA ARG A 5 -32.13 -20.22 39.83
C ARG A 5 -32.22 -20.14 41.37
N HIS A 6 -31.16 -19.64 42.01
CA HIS A 6 -31.23 -19.07 43.36
C HIS A 6 -30.37 -17.81 43.48
N GLU A 7 -30.95 -16.77 44.09
CA GLU A 7 -30.35 -15.52 44.56
C GLU A 7 -29.81 -15.72 46.02
N THR A 8 -29.05 -14.83 46.67
CA THR A 8 -28.73 -13.38 46.46
C THR A 8 -27.17 -13.16 46.53
N HIS A 9 -26.49 -12.09 46.99
CA HIS A 9 -26.81 -10.81 47.66
C HIS A 9 -25.75 -9.72 47.32
N GLU A 10 -25.70 -8.63 48.11
CA GLU A 10 -24.91 -7.40 47.93
C GLU A 10 -24.47 -6.87 49.31
N GLU A 11 -23.39 -6.08 49.38
CA GLU A 11 -23.18 -5.05 50.42
C GLU A 11 -22.30 -3.92 49.84
N TYR A 12 -22.50 -2.70 50.34
CA TYR A 12 -21.89 -1.46 49.85
C TYR A 12 -21.25 -0.71 51.01
N ASP A 13 -20.33 0.23 50.72
CA ASP A 13 -20.32 1.49 51.47
C ASP A 13 -19.78 2.65 50.62
N GLU A 14 -20.22 3.88 50.91
CA GLU A 14 -19.83 5.12 50.21
C GLU A 14 -19.20 6.12 51.19
N THR A 15 -18.32 7.00 50.70
CA THR A 15 -18.15 8.34 51.29
C THR A 15 -17.46 9.28 50.31
N ASN A 16 -17.76 10.58 50.42
CA ASN A 16 -17.46 11.62 49.44
C ASN A 16 -17.20 12.94 50.18
N GLU A 17 -16.16 13.69 49.80
CA GLU A 17 -15.99 15.09 50.23
C GLU A 17 -15.06 15.87 49.28
N GLU A 18 -14.99 17.19 49.47
CA GLU A 18 -15.00 18.16 48.36
C GLU A 18 -13.66 18.90 48.08
N TYR A 19 -13.69 19.82 47.11
CA TYR A 19 -12.55 20.53 46.55
C TYR A 19 -12.16 21.78 47.34
N GLU A 20 -10.90 22.20 47.24
CA GLU A 20 -10.58 23.63 47.11
C GLU A 20 -9.33 23.86 46.23
N ASP A 21 -9.20 25.05 45.66
CA ASP A 21 -8.30 25.39 44.55
C ASP A 21 -7.37 26.55 44.91
N ASN A 22 -6.21 26.68 44.26
CA ASN A 22 -5.38 27.89 44.27
C ASN A 22 -4.32 27.87 43.16
N GLU A 23 -4.41 28.80 42.20
CA GLU A 23 -3.42 29.00 41.16
C GLU A 23 -2.21 29.82 41.67
N HIS A 24 -0.99 29.43 41.30
CA HIS A 24 0.14 30.35 41.31
C HIS A 24 1.09 30.07 40.14
N SER A 25 1.18 31.01 39.21
CA SER A 25 2.11 30.98 38.07
C SER A 25 3.30 31.90 38.37
N PRO A 26 4.52 31.40 38.53
CA PRO A 26 5.71 32.24 38.62
C PRO A 26 6.08 32.78 37.24
N GLU A 27 6.34 34.08 37.15
CA GLU A 27 7.03 34.68 36.00
C GLU A 27 8.49 34.16 35.95
N GLU A 28 8.96 33.74 34.78
CA GLU A 28 10.35 33.37 34.54
C GLU A 28 11.11 34.58 33.97
N ALA A 29 12.22 34.97 34.60
CA ALA A 29 12.98 36.16 34.23
C ALA A 29 13.88 35.92 33.00
N GLU A 30 13.97 36.90 32.11
CA GLU A 30 14.85 36.85 30.93
C GLU A 30 16.32 37.02 31.35
N GLU A 31 17.19 36.07 30.94
CA GLU A 31 18.64 36.24 31.01
C GLU A 31 19.13 37.24 29.95
N PRO A 32 20.23 37.99 30.20
CA PRO A 32 20.72 38.99 29.25
C PRO A 32 21.24 38.34 27.95
N GLU A 33 20.60 38.65 26.82
CA GLU A 33 21.03 38.20 25.49
C GLU A 33 22.45 38.73 25.14
N ASP A 34 23.29 37.85 24.57
CA ASP A 34 24.62 38.23 24.07
C ASP A 34 24.46 39.09 22.79
N PRO A 35 24.95 40.34 22.75
CA PRO A 35 24.65 41.30 21.67
C PRO A 35 25.15 40.86 20.30
N ASN A 36 26.05 39.87 20.23
CA ASN A 36 26.50 39.28 18.98
C ASN A 36 25.42 38.39 18.32
N GLU A 37 24.48 37.81 19.09
CA GLU A 37 23.42 36.97 18.53
C GLU A 37 22.35 37.79 17.81
N ASP A 38 21.98 38.96 18.35
CA ASP A 38 20.98 39.84 17.73
C ASP A 38 21.48 40.51 16.46
N ALA A 39 22.76 40.87 16.39
CA ALA A 39 23.39 41.31 15.16
C ALA A 39 23.30 40.24 14.04
N ILE A 40 23.48 38.96 14.40
CA ILE A 40 23.35 37.83 13.48
C ILE A 40 21.88 37.63 13.05
N ARG A 41 20.92 37.68 13.99
CA ARG A 41 19.48 37.58 13.69
C ARG A 41 19.00 38.69 12.77
N LEU A 42 19.43 39.93 13.02
CA LEU A 42 19.10 41.10 12.20
C LEU A 42 19.70 40.97 10.79
N GLY A 43 20.95 40.50 10.67
CA GLY A 43 21.54 40.18 9.37
C GLY A 43 20.73 39.14 8.59
N ILE A 44 20.36 38.03 9.24
CA ILE A 44 19.54 36.97 8.62
C ILE A 44 18.16 37.49 8.19
N SER A 45 17.52 38.37 8.97
CA SER A 45 16.22 38.94 8.60
C SER A 45 16.27 39.94 7.46
N GLN A 46 17.45 40.53 7.18
CA GLN A 46 17.68 41.45 6.07
C GLN A 46 18.17 40.75 4.79
N THR A 47 18.77 39.56 4.87
CA THR A 47 19.19 38.80 3.69
C THR A 47 17.98 38.24 2.90
N PRO A 48 17.97 38.34 1.55
CA PRO A 48 16.86 37.84 0.74
C PRO A 48 16.82 36.31 0.71
N PHE A 49 15.61 35.75 0.61
CA PHE A 49 15.38 34.30 0.64
C PHE A 49 16.18 33.50 -0.41
N GLU A 50 16.42 34.07 -1.60
CA GLU A 50 17.22 33.42 -2.64
C GLU A 50 18.68 33.19 -2.19
N GLU A 51 19.24 34.08 -1.37
CA GLU A 51 20.58 33.95 -0.83
C GLU A 51 20.64 32.95 0.32
N LEU A 52 19.62 32.93 1.19
CA LEU A 52 19.45 31.90 2.22
C LEU A 52 19.28 30.50 1.62
N LEU A 53 18.56 30.38 0.49
CA LEU A 53 18.42 29.12 -0.24
C LEU A 53 19.77 28.65 -0.79
N LYS A 54 20.50 29.53 -1.51
CA LYS A 54 21.87 29.26 -2.01
C LYS A 54 22.86 28.93 -0.88
N LEU A 55 22.67 29.51 0.31
CA LEU A 55 23.45 29.17 1.50
C LEU A 55 23.12 27.77 2.02
N SER A 56 21.83 27.41 2.07
CA SER A 56 21.37 26.08 2.51
C SER A 56 21.81 24.95 1.57
N ASP A 57 21.89 25.20 0.26
CA ASP A 57 22.42 24.25 -0.73
C ASP A 57 23.93 24.04 -0.57
N LYS A 58 24.69 25.12 -0.31
CA LYS A 58 26.16 25.08 -0.13
C LYS A 58 26.58 24.44 1.19
N LEU A 59 25.88 24.73 2.29
CA LEU A 59 26.20 24.21 3.63
C LEU A 59 25.54 22.85 3.92
N GLY A 60 24.48 22.51 3.18
CA GLY A 60 23.63 21.36 3.43
C GLY A 60 22.61 21.62 4.56
N THR A 61 21.38 21.17 4.34
CA THR A 61 20.22 21.40 5.23
C THR A 61 20.47 21.06 6.70
N LYS A 62 21.26 20.02 7.00
CA LYS A 62 21.60 19.64 8.38
C LYS A 62 22.41 20.72 9.10
N ARG A 63 23.46 21.26 8.48
CA ARG A 63 24.30 22.31 9.08
C ARG A 63 23.57 23.64 9.12
N TYR A 64 22.83 23.99 8.07
CA TYR A 64 21.98 25.19 8.04
C TYR A 64 20.97 25.20 9.21
N ASN A 65 20.29 24.08 9.46
CA ASN A 65 19.35 23.97 10.59
C ASN A 65 20.06 24.00 11.97
N GLU A 66 21.29 23.48 12.05
CA GLU A 66 22.09 23.44 13.26
C GLU A 66 22.67 24.82 13.65
N THR A 67 22.95 25.70 12.68
CA THR A 67 23.59 27.01 12.94
C THR A 67 22.69 28.23 12.76
N ILE A 68 21.76 28.20 11.80
CA ILE A 68 20.86 29.33 11.51
C ILE A 68 19.54 29.16 12.25
N VAL A 69 18.84 28.05 12.04
CA VAL A 69 17.49 27.83 12.60
C VAL A 69 17.51 27.68 14.13
N SER A 70 18.59 27.14 14.69
CA SER A 70 18.80 27.06 16.15
C SER A 70 18.92 28.44 16.82
N LYS A 71 19.69 29.36 16.23
CA LYS A 71 19.88 30.74 16.75
C LYS A 71 18.67 31.64 16.52
N LEU A 72 17.97 31.42 15.40
CA LEU A 72 16.71 32.10 15.09
C LEU A 72 15.54 31.60 15.95
N SER A 73 15.67 30.44 16.60
CA SER A 73 14.60 29.82 17.40
C SER A 73 15.09 29.21 18.71
N LYS A 74 15.25 30.06 19.73
CA LYS A 74 15.51 29.60 21.12
C LYS A 74 14.37 28.69 21.65
N ASN A 75 13.13 28.87 21.18
CA ASN A 75 11.96 28.16 21.71
C ASN A 75 11.72 26.75 21.09
N VAL A 76 12.05 26.51 19.81
CA VAL A 76 11.79 25.18 19.19
C VAL A 76 12.72 24.09 19.77
N VAL A 77 13.91 24.45 20.26
CA VAL A 77 14.82 23.49 20.92
C VAL A 77 14.26 23.03 22.28
N GLN A 78 13.54 23.90 23.01
CA GLN A 78 12.95 23.57 24.31
C GLN A 78 11.90 22.45 24.23
N ASN A 79 11.17 22.34 23.11
CA ASN A 79 10.20 21.25 22.86
C ASN A 79 10.81 19.84 22.75
N LYS A 80 12.14 19.68 22.89
CA LYS A 80 12.77 18.37 23.13
C LYS A 80 12.81 17.97 24.62
N ARG A 81 12.42 18.83 25.56
CA ARG A 81 12.36 18.56 27.02
C ARG A 81 11.03 17.92 27.47
N GLY A 82 10.39 17.11 26.62
CA GLY A 82 9.15 16.38 26.92
C GLY A 82 9.29 15.24 27.95
N ARG A 83 10.04 15.46 29.04
CA ARG A 83 10.28 14.49 30.12
C ARG A 83 10.65 15.12 31.47
N ASP A 84 11.38 16.24 31.44
CA ASP A 84 12.03 16.84 32.61
C ASP A 84 11.48 18.24 32.98
N GLY A 85 10.20 18.48 32.65
CA GLY A 85 9.45 19.63 33.17
C GLY A 85 9.21 19.48 34.67
N ASN A 86 10.03 20.16 35.47
CA ASN A 86 9.97 20.32 36.92
C ASN A 86 9.55 19.07 37.73
N GLN A 87 10.46 18.10 37.87
CA GLN A 87 10.30 17.00 38.83
C GLN A 87 10.50 17.52 40.26
N PHE A 88 9.42 17.88 40.97
CA PHE A 88 9.46 18.29 42.37
C PHE A 88 10.20 17.26 43.24
N LYS A 89 11.38 17.62 43.75
CA LYS A 89 12.23 16.73 44.54
C LYS A 89 11.73 16.66 45.98
N ARG A 90 11.46 15.46 46.49
CA ARG A 90 11.17 15.24 47.92
C ARG A 90 12.33 15.76 48.79
N ALA A 91 12.01 16.61 49.77
CA ALA A 91 13.01 17.22 50.65
C ALA A 91 13.74 16.21 51.57
N ASN A 92 13.10 15.07 51.86
CA ASN A 92 13.71 13.95 52.58
C ASN A 92 13.19 12.63 51.99
N LYS A 93 13.96 11.54 52.12
CA LYS A 93 13.62 10.19 51.61
C LYS A 93 12.29 9.68 52.17
N ASN A 94 11.96 10.03 53.41
CA ASN A 94 10.77 9.58 54.14
C ASN A 94 9.52 10.46 53.91
N ARG A 95 9.60 11.54 53.12
CA ARG A 95 8.43 12.35 52.73
C ARG A 95 7.87 11.83 51.40
N PRO A 96 6.53 11.75 51.22
CA PRO A 96 5.94 11.55 49.90
C PRO A 96 6.34 12.66 48.92
N GLN A 97 6.29 12.33 47.63
CA GLN A 97 6.56 13.26 46.53
C GLN A 97 5.24 13.67 45.88
N GLU A 98 5.03 14.97 45.72
CA GLU A 98 3.89 15.52 44.96
C GLU A 98 4.03 15.22 43.46
N ILE A 99 2.90 14.86 42.84
CA ILE A 99 2.77 14.61 41.40
C ILE A 99 1.47 15.23 40.90
N SER A 100 1.47 15.79 39.70
CA SER A 100 0.24 16.34 39.10
C SER A 100 -0.78 15.24 38.83
N SER A 101 -2.04 15.47 39.23
CA SER A 101 -3.19 14.60 38.93
C SER A 101 -3.42 14.39 37.43
N LYS A 102 -2.95 15.31 36.58
CA LYS A 102 -3.00 15.21 35.11
C LYS A 102 -2.04 14.14 34.54
N LYS A 103 -1.17 13.55 35.36
CA LYS A 103 -0.21 12.51 34.97
C LYS A 103 -0.86 11.12 34.98
N ALA A 104 -1.23 10.61 33.80
CA ALA A 104 -1.83 9.29 33.66
C ALA A 104 -0.97 8.15 34.27
N VAL A 105 -1.62 7.24 34.97
CA VAL A 105 -0.99 6.07 35.61
C VAL A 105 -0.53 5.06 34.55
N GLN A 106 0.66 4.47 34.75
CA GLN A 106 1.17 3.42 33.86
C GLN A 106 0.37 2.13 34.01
N GLN A 107 -0.11 1.56 32.90
CA GLN A 107 -0.87 0.31 32.93
C GLN A 107 0.06 -0.89 33.08
N LEU A 108 0.00 -1.55 34.24
CA LEU A 108 0.73 -2.80 34.52
C LEU A 108 0.04 -4.01 33.87
N ARG A 109 0.04 -4.07 32.53
CA ARG A 109 -0.47 -5.21 31.76
C ARG A 109 0.47 -5.58 30.62
N GLU A 110 0.79 -6.87 30.52
CA GLU A 110 1.56 -7.42 29.41
C GLU A 110 0.69 -7.47 28.15
N VAL A 111 0.84 -6.45 27.30
CA VAL A 111 0.19 -6.41 25.99
C VAL A 111 0.95 -7.31 25.02
N PHE A 112 0.67 -8.61 25.07
CA PHE A 112 1.12 -9.56 24.06
C PHE A 112 0.77 -9.03 22.66
N GLN A 113 1.76 -8.87 21.80
CA GLN A 113 1.54 -8.46 20.41
C GLN A 113 0.89 -9.61 19.63
N THR A 114 -0.42 -9.77 19.78
CA THR A 114 -1.19 -10.60 18.86
C THR A 114 -0.94 -10.11 17.44
N LYS A 115 -0.50 -11.02 16.56
CA LYS A 115 -0.28 -10.71 15.14
C LYS A 115 -1.56 -10.06 14.60
N LYS A 116 -1.41 -8.86 14.02
CA LYS A 116 -2.56 -8.05 13.60
C LYS A 116 -3.44 -8.89 12.69
N LYS A 117 -4.77 -8.88 12.90
CA LYS A 117 -5.72 -9.66 12.11
C LYS A 117 -5.73 -9.30 10.61
N THR A 118 -4.96 -8.29 10.20
CA THR A 118 -4.57 -7.99 8.81
C THR A 118 -3.60 -9.01 8.19
N GLU A 119 -2.98 -9.92 8.94
CA GLU A 119 -2.32 -11.13 8.38
C GLU A 119 -3.29 -12.31 8.19
N ILE A 120 -4.50 -12.23 8.76
CA ILE A 120 -5.59 -13.19 8.56
C ILE A 120 -6.63 -12.51 7.67
N GLU A 121 -6.20 -12.13 6.47
CA GLU A 121 -7.06 -11.41 5.53
C GLU A 121 -8.28 -12.26 5.14
N ARG A 122 -9.46 -11.63 5.15
CA ARG A 122 -10.71 -12.25 4.64
C ARG A 122 -10.76 -12.18 3.10
N ARG A 123 -9.64 -12.47 2.44
CA ARG A 123 -9.52 -12.47 0.99
C ARG A 123 -10.02 -13.80 0.42
N ASP A 124 -10.35 -13.77 -0.85
CA ASP A 124 -10.83 -14.93 -1.58
C ASP A 124 -9.64 -15.84 -1.91
N PRO A 125 -9.66 -17.15 -1.56
CA PRO A 125 -8.54 -18.06 -1.82
C PRO A 125 -8.17 -18.20 -3.31
N ARG A 126 -9.01 -17.70 -4.25
CA ARG A 126 -8.71 -17.60 -5.69
C ARG A 126 -7.82 -16.41 -6.07
N PHE A 127 -7.65 -15.44 -5.17
CA PHE A 127 -6.85 -14.23 -5.35
C PHE A 127 -5.67 -14.13 -4.37
N GLU A 128 -5.46 -15.15 -3.54
CA GLU A 128 -4.28 -15.33 -2.72
C GLU A 128 -3.03 -15.61 -3.56
N GLU A 129 -1.87 -15.13 -3.13
CA GLU A 129 -0.58 -15.38 -3.83
C GLU A 129 -0.25 -16.88 -3.89
N GLY A 130 -0.72 -17.66 -2.92
CA GLY A 130 -0.61 -19.12 -2.87
C GLY A 130 -1.50 -19.87 -3.86
N SER A 131 -2.44 -19.22 -4.55
CA SER A 131 -3.37 -19.89 -5.49
C SER A 131 -2.71 -20.39 -6.79
N GLY A 132 -1.44 -20.03 -7.01
CA GLY A 132 -0.65 -20.45 -8.17
C GLY A 132 -0.70 -19.46 -9.34
N ARG A 133 0.24 -19.61 -10.29
CA ARG A 133 0.39 -18.66 -11.40
C ARG A 133 -0.35 -19.12 -12.66
N TYR A 134 -1.02 -18.20 -13.33
CA TYR A 134 -1.72 -18.45 -14.59
C TYR A 134 -0.79 -19.07 -15.64
N SER A 135 -1.22 -20.20 -16.23
CA SER A 135 -0.56 -20.89 -17.33
C SER A 135 -1.53 -21.07 -18.48
N GLU A 136 -1.35 -20.31 -19.56
CA GLU A 136 -2.21 -20.36 -20.76
C GLU A 136 -2.30 -21.77 -21.37
N SER A 137 -1.26 -22.59 -21.23
CA SER A 137 -1.24 -23.99 -21.71
C SER A 137 -2.14 -24.92 -20.88
N VAL A 138 -2.24 -24.68 -19.57
CA VAL A 138 -3.15 -25.42 -18.68
C VAL A 138 -4.57 -24.89 -18.86
N PHE A 139 -4.75 -23.57 -18.80
CA PHE A 139 -6.05 -22.91 -18.93
C PHE A 139 -6.79 -23.30 -20.21
N ASN A 140 -6.11 -23.30 -21.36
CA ASN A 140 -6.75 -23.72 -22.61
C ASN A 140 -7.25 -25.17 -22.49
N LYS A 141 -6.40 -26.11 -22.05
CA LYS A 141 -6.76 -27.52 -21.90
C LYS A 141 -7.90 -27.77 -20.92
N THR A 142 -7.92 -27.07 -19.78
CA THR A 142 -8.98 -27.24 -18.77
C THR A 142 -10.32 -26.62 -19.19
N TYR A 143 -10.30 -25.65 -20.10
CA TYR A 143 -11.48 -24.91 -20.54
C TYR A 143 -11.77 -25.03 -22.05
N ASP A 144 -11.18 -26.01 -22.74
CA ASP A 144 -11.36 -26.22 -24.19
C ASP A 144 -12.84 -26.46 -24.56
N PHE A 145 -13.64 -27.02 -23.63
CA PHE A 145 -15.08 -27.22 -23.78
C PHE A 145 -15.86 -25.90 -23.98
N LEU A 146 -15.33 -24.75 -23.53
CA LEU A 146 -15.95 -23.44 -23.77
C LEU A 146 -16.04 -23.12 -25.28
N ASN A 147 -15.13 -23.68 -26.08
CA ASN A 147 -15.18 -23.52 -27.54
C ASN A 147 -16.43 -24.18 -28.12
N ASP A 148 -16.88 -25.31 -27.56
CA ASP A 148 -18.09 -25.99 -27.99
C ASP A 148 -19.38 -25.36 -27.47
N ILE A 149 -19.33 -24.66 -26.33
CA ILE A 149 -20.43 -23.81 -25.88
C ILE A 149 -20.58 -22.62 -26.84
N ARG A 150 -19.49 -21.88 -27.14
CA ARG A 150 -19.46 -20.81 -28.15
C ARG A 150 -19.91 -21.30 -29.53
N ASN A 151 -19.52 -22.52 -29.93
CA ASN A 151 -19.99 -23.16 -31.18
C ASN A 151 -21.52 -23.35 -31.22
N LYS A 152 -22.18 -23.59 -30.07
CA LYS A 152 -23.64 -23.73 -29.95
C LYS A 152 -24.31 -22.35 -29.94
N GLU A 153 -23.83 -21.42 -29.12
CA GLU A 153 -24.28 -20.02 -29.06
C GLU A 153 -24.29 -19.37 -30.46
N MET A 154 -23.18 -19.48 -31.20
CA MET A 154 -23.09 -18.93 -32.58
C MET A 154 -24.09 -19.58 -33.55
N LYS A 155 -24.47 -20.84 -33.35
CA LYS A 155 -25.52 -21.52 -34.16
C LYS A 155 -26.92 -21.02 -33.75
N GLU A 156 -27.13 -20.72 -32.47
CA GLU A 156 -28.40 -20.23 -31.94
C GLU A 156 -28.65 -18.77 -32.29
N LEU A 157 -27.65 -17.90 -32.21
CA LEU A 157 -27.71 -16.53 -32.75
C LEU A 157 -28.07 -16.53 -34.25
N LYS A 158 -27.49 -17.45 -35.04
CA LYS A 158 -27.86 -17.64 -36.46
C LYS A 158 -29.29 -18.17 -36.67
N LYS A 159 -29.86 -18.93 -35.71
CA LYS A 159 -31.27 -19.35 -35.75
C LYS A 159 -32.19 -18.19 -35.35
N MET A 160 -31.82 -17.37 -34.36
CA MET A 160 -32.55 -16.19 -33.91
C MET A 160 -32.61 -15.13 -35.03
N LEU A 161 -31.48 -14.80 -35.65
CA LEU A 161 -31.40 -13.83 -36.75
C LEU A 161 -32.35 -14.16 -37.91
N LYS A 162 -32.58 -15.46 -38.18
CA LYS A 162 -33.53 -15.94 -39.22
C LYS A 162 -35.00 -15.89 -38.79
N LYS A 163 -35.31 -15.75 -37.50
CA LYS A 163 -36.68 -15.68 -36.94
C LYS A 163 -37.11 -14.25 -36.60
N THR A 164 -36.15 -13.38 -36.26
CA THR A 164 -36.41 -12.00 -35.83
C THR A 164 -36.90 -11.15 -37.00
N LYS A 165 -38.08 -10.53 -36.82
CA LYS A 165 -38.71 -9.61 -37.79
C LYS A 165 -38.53 -8.11 -37.45
N SER A 166 -38.12 -7.78 -36.22
CA SER A 166 -37.83 -6.39 -35.80
C SER A 166 -36.38 -6.06 -36.16
N ASP A 167 -36.17 -4.91 -36.82
CA ASP A 167 -34.87 -4.57 -37.37
C ASP A 167 -33.84 -4.20 -36.29
N ASP A 168 -34.25 -3.55 -35.21
CA ASP A 168 -33.33 -3.20 -34.10
C ASP A 168 -32.74 -4.46 -33.48
N LYS A 169 -33.60 -5.42 -33.14
CA LYS A 169 -33.20 -6.74 -32.60
C LYS A 169 -32.41 -7.57 -33.63
N ARG A 170 -32.64 -7.35 -34.92
CA ARG A 170 -31.86 -7.97 -36.01
C ARG A 170 -30.44 -7.37 -36.07
N GLN A 171 -30.29 -6.05 -35.89
CA GLN A 171 -29.00 -5.38 -35.79
C GLN A 171 -28.22 -5.81 -34.54
N GLU A 172 -28.86 -5.87 -33.36
CA GLU A 172 -28.27 -6.38 -32.11
C GLU A 172 -27.70 -7.80 -32.28
N LEU A 173 -28.51 -8.72 -32.81
CA LEU A 173 -28.12 -10.11 -33.06
C LEU A 173 -26.99 -10.22 -34.10
N GLN A 174 -27.02 -9.37 -35.13
CA GLN A 174 -25.97 -9.33 -36.16
C GLN A 174 -24.64 -8.80 -35.60
N TYR A 175 -24.67 -7.74 -34.79
CA TYR A 175 -23.51 -7.19 -34.10
C TYR A 175 -22.90 -8.21 -33.11
N LEU A 176 -23.73 -8.87 -32.30
CA LEU A 176 -23.27 -9.90 -31.36
C LEU A 176 -22.65 -11.10 -32.10
N LEU A 177 -23.26 -11.54 -33.20
CA LEU A 177 -22.69 -12.60 -34.04
C LEU A 177 -21.36 -12.19 -34.68
N GLN A 178 -21.24 -10.94 -35.15
CA GLN A 178 -20.00 -10.40 -35.72
C GLN A 178 -18.89 -10.30 -34.66
N ARG A 179 -19.22 -9.85 -33.44
CA ARG A 179 -18.29 -9.85 -32.30
C ARG A 179 -17.78 -11.25 -31.97
N MET A 180 -18.68 -12.24 -31.92
CA MET A 180 -18.33 -13.65 -31.70
C MET A 180 -17.45 -14.22 -32.83
N THR A 181 -17.73 -13.90 -34.10
CA THR A 181 -16.84 -14.32 -35.21
C THR A 181 -15.47 -13.67 -35.12
N ASN A 182 -15.40 -12.38 -34.80
CA ASN A 182 -14.14 -11.62 -34.75
C ASN A 182 -13.24 -12.08 -33.57
N GLN A 183 -13.84 -12.39 -32.42
CA GLN A 183 -13.11 -13.00 -31.31
C GLN A 183 -12.53 -14.36 -31.72
N ARG A 184 -13.36 -15.24 -32.31
CA ARG A 184 -12.93 -16.56 -32.76
C ARG A 184 -11.81 -16.50 -33.79
N THR A 185 -11.88 -15.63 -34.79
CA THR A 185 -10.83 -15.53 -35.81
C THR A 185 -9.55 -14.98 -35.21
N SER A 186 -9.62 -14.00 -34.30
CA SER A 186 -8.46 -13.50 -33.56
C SER A 186 -7.79 -14.58 -32.70
N GLU A 187 -8.58 -15.36 -31.95
CA GLU A 187 -8.11 -16.51 -31.17
C GLU A 187 -7.43 -17.57 -32.07
N GLN A 188 -8.02 -17.91 -33.22
CA GLN A 188 -7.44 -18.83 -34.18
C GLN A 188 -6.15 -18.32 -34.81
N MET A 189 -6.04 -17.03 -35.14
CA MET A 189 -4.80 -16.45 -35.66
C MET A 189 -3.71 -16.39 -34.58
N LYS A 190 -4.06 -16.08 -33.32
CA LYS A 190 -3.14 -16.17 -32.17
C LYS A 190 -2.62 -17.60 -31.97
N GLN A 191 -3.49 -18.61 -32.06
CA GLN A 191 -3.10 -20.03 -31.97
C GLN A 191 -2.16 -20.44 -33.12
N LYS A 192 -2.52 -20.14 -34.38
CA LYS A 192 -1.67 -20.40 -35.55
C LYS A 192 -0.29 -19.74 -35.43
N ARG A 193 -0.25 -18.47 -35.03
CA ARG A 193 1.00 -17.75 -34.81
C ARG A 193 1.85 -18.40 -33.70
N LYS A 194 1.23 -18.80 -32.59
CA LYS A 194 1.94 -19.48 -31.49
C LYS A 194 2.52 -20.83 -31.93
N GLN A 195 1.78 -21.60 -32.75
CA GLN A 195 2.26 -22.84 -33.37
C GLN A 195 3.44 -22.58 -34.32
N LEU A 196 3.36 -21.52 -35.13
CA LEU A 196 4.43 -21.09 -36.03
C LEU A 196 5.71 -20.72 -35.25
N GLU A 197 5.57 -19.95 -34.18
CA GLU A 197 6.66 -19.56 -33.28
C GLU A 197 7.29 -20.77 -32.57
N THR A 198 6.51 -21.77 -32.13
CA THR A 198 7.07 -23.03 -31.58
C THR A 198 7.76 -23.87 -32.65
N ASN A 199 7.24 -23.92 -33.88
CA ASN A 199 7.85 -24.71 -34.95
C ASN A 199 9.18 -24.10 -35.40
N VAL A 200 9.28 -22.76 -35.48
CA VAL A 200 10.55 -22.06 -35.70
C VAL A 200 11.52 -22.29 -34.54
N ARG A 201 11.03 -22.24 -33.29
CA ARG A 201 11.86 -22.49 -32.10
C ARG A 201 12.52 -23.86 -32.13
N ASN A 202 11.75 -24.91 -32.46
CA ASN A 202 12.25 -26.29 -32.51
C ASN A 202 13.32 -26.45 -33.61
N LYS A 203 13.05 -25.96 -34.82
CA LYS A 203 14.04 -25.91 -35.92
C LYS A 203 15.32 -25.17 -35.54
N LEU A 204 15.22 -24.07 -34.78
CA LEU A 204 16.39 -23.33 -34.30
C LEU A 204 17.20 -24.10 -33.24
N SER A 205 16.59 -24.95 -32.42
CA SER A 205 17.35 -25.85 -31.52
C SER A 205 17.99 -27.02 -32.27
N GLU A 206 17.32 -27.53 -33.32
CA GLU A 206 17.85 -28.57 -34.22
C GLU A 206 19.06 -28.06 -35.01
N GLU A 207 18.95 -26.88 -35.66
CA GLU A 207 20.07 -26.23 -36.39
C GLU A 207 21.29 -25.96 -35.50
N MET A 208 21.09 -25.67 -34.21
CA MET A 208 22.16 -25.34 -33.26
C MET A 208 22.81 -26.58 -32.61
N GLY A 209 22.37 -27.80 -32.94
CA GLY A 209 22.91 -29.05 -32.39
C GLY A 209 22.79 -29.20 -30.87
N SER A 210 22.01 -28.35 -30.20
CA SER A 210 22.00 -28.24 -28.74
C SER A 210 20.93 -29.12 -28.13
N THR A 211 21.34 -30.25 -27.57
CA THR A 211 20.48 -31.18 -26.82
C THR A 211 19.97 -30.57 -25.51
N ASP A 212 20.61 -29.51 -25.03
CA ASP A 212 20.32 -28.86 -23.75
C ASP A 212 19.17 -27.86 -23.90
N LYS A 213 18.01 -28.16 -23.30
CA LYS A 213 16.76 -27.35 -23.32
C LYS A 213 16.92 -25.91 -22.79
N LYS A 214 18.12 -25.56 -22.34
CA LYS A 214 18.56 -24.25 -21.85
C LYS A 214 18.96 -23.27 -22.95
N SER A 215 19.34 -23.74 -24.15
CA SER A 215 19.71 -22.88 -25.30
C SER A 215 18.48 -22.19 -25.90
N LYS A 216 17.91 -21.23 -25.16
CA LYS A 216 16.66 -20.54 -25.52
C LYS A 216 16.87 -19.54 -26.66
N THR A 217 17.01 -20.06 -27.88
CA THR A 217 16.97 -19.28 -29.13
C THR A 217 15.74 -18.34 -29.15
N PHE A 218 15.92 -17.11 -29.63
CA PHE A 218 14.84 -16.12 -29.68
C PHE A 218 14.24 -16.05 -31.07
N VAL A 219 12.91 -16.14 -31.16
CA VAL A 219 12.18 -16.18 -32.43
C VAL A 219 11.86 -14.76 -32.88
N ASN A 220 12.80 -14.16 -33.61
CA ASN A 220 12.64 -12.85 -34.24
C ASN A 220 11.68 -12.89 -35.44
N LYS A 221 11.06 -11.74 -35.76
CA LYS A 221 10.27 -11.56 -37.00
C LYS A 221 11.06 -11.95 -38.26
N SER A 222 12.37 -11.66 -38.29
CA SER A 222 13.29 -12.08 -39.35
C SER A 222 13.47 -13.60 -39.42
N THR A 223 13.55 -14.30 -38.29
CA THR A 223 13.64 -15.77 -38.27
C THR A 223 12.33 -16.44 -38.70
N LEU A 224 11.17 -15.90 -38.32
CA LEU A 224 9.87 -16.33 -38.85
C LEU A 224 9.83 -16.20 -40.37
N LYS A 225 10.26 -15.04 -40.91
CA LYS A 225 10.36 -14.80 -42.36
C LYS A 225 11.36 -15.73 -43.05
N ARG A 226 12.49 -16.09 -42.40
CA ARG A 226 13.47 -17.06 -42.94
C ARG A 226 12.87 -18.44 -43.14
N PHE A 227 12.06 -18.93 -42.20
CA PHE A 227 11.53 -20.30 -42.26
C PHE A 227 10.18 -20.46 -42.98
N PHE A 228 9.38 -19.40 -43.07
CA PHE A 228 7.99 -19.46 -43.56
C PHE A 228 7.62 -18.36 -44.58
N GLY A 229 8.60 -17.57 -45.06
CA GLY A 229 8.37 -16.54 -46.07
C GLY A 229 7.68 -15.29 -45.53
N PHE A 230 7.20 -14.44 -46.43
CA PHE A 230 6.49 -13.22 -46.07
C PHE A 230 5.03 -13.56 -45.73
N PHE A 231 4.72 -13.71 -44.43
CA PHE A 231 3.34 -13.83 -43.97
C PHE A 231 2.65 -12.47 -44.08
N TRP A 232 1.46 -12.45 -44.69
CA TRP A 232 0.63 -11.26 -44.96
C TRP A 232 -0.43 -11.10 -43.88
#